data_AF-A0A935A0H7-F1
#
_entry.id   AF-A0A935A0H7-F1
#
_cell.length_a   1.000
_cell.length_b   1.000
_cell.length_c   1.000
_cell.angle_alpha   90.00
_cell.angle_beta   90.00
_cell.angle_gamma   90.00
#
_symmetry.space_group_name_H-M   'P 1'
#
loop_
_entity.id
_entity.type
_entity.pdbx_description
1 polymer ?
#
loop_
_entity_poly.entity_id
_entity_poly.type
_entity_poly.pdbx_seq_one_letter_code
_entity_poly.pdbx_strand_id
1 'polypeptide(L)'
;MSVYSTTKRALRYFANAMVKEAKERSPQVLIGTISPGVNVTEGMLREIAAVPAADRAKVLKPLNFIGEHVETTTPWIVARMLADTKQGSDITWLTTGRLLRRGVGMLFGKRDILSRYGLTV
;
A
#
# COMPACT_ATOMS: atom_id res chain seq x y z
N MET A 1 -7.01 2.52 -14.55
CA MET A 1 -7.39 2.86 -13.16
C MET A 1 -8.86 2.60 -12.81
N SER A 2 -9.83 2.84 -13.71
CA SER A 2 -11.28 2.68 -13.40
C SER A 2 -11.66 1.30 -12.85
N VAL A 3 -11.32 0.22 -13.57
CA VAL A 3 -11.66 -1.16 -13.16
C VAL A 3 -11.06 -1.49 -11.79
N TYR A 4 -9.76 -1.26 -11.62
CA TYR A 4 -9.06 -1.52 -10.35
C TYR A 4 -9.70 -0.74 -9.18
N SER A 5 -9.91 0.57 -9.34
CA SER A 5 -10.51 1.40 -8.28
C SER A 5 -11.92 0.95 -7.90
N THR A 6 -12.74 0.56 -8.90
CA THR A 6 -14.08 0.01 -8.65
C THR A 6 -14.00 -1.28 -7.83
N THR A 7 -13.10 -2.20 -8.16
CA THR A 7 -12.94 -3.45 -7.38
C THR A 7 -12.51 -3.18 -5.94
N LYS A 8 -11.61 -2.22 -5.69
CA LYS A 8 -11.20 -1.85 -4.33
C LYS A 8 -12.33 -1.20 -3.54
N ARG A 9 -13.17 -0.39 -4.19
CA ARG A 9 -14.36 0.19 -3.56
C ARG A 9 -15.41 -0.88 -3.21
N ALA A 10 -15.61 -1.85 -4.11
CA ALA A 10 -16.49 -2.99 -3.87
C ALA A 10 -15.97 -3.87 -2.72
N LEU A 11 -14.67 -4.15 -2.67
CA LEU A 11 -14.05 -4.90 -1.58
C LEU A 11 -14.23 -4.21 -0.22
N ARG A 12 -14.14 -2.86 -0.17
CA ARG A 12 -14.44 -2.10 1.04
C ARG A 12 -15.89 -2.26 1.49
N TYR A 13 -16.83 -2.22 0.55
CA TYR A 13 -18.25 -2.47 0.86
C TYR A 13 -18.45 -3.89 1.40
N PHE A 14 -17.88 -4.88 0.73
CA PHE A 14 -17.93 -6.28 1.15
C PHE A 14 -17.37 -6.49 2.57
N ALA A 15 -16.20 -5.92 2.88
CA ALA A 15 -15.61 -5.99 4.21
C ALA A 15 -16.52 -5.35 5.28
N ASN A 16 -17.16 -4.22 4.97
CA ASN A 16 -18.10 -3.58 5.90
C ASN A 16 -19.35 -4.43 6.17
N ALA A 17 -19.86 -5.16 5.17
CA ALA A 17 -20.96 -6.09 5.35
C ALA A 17 -20.54 -7.27 6.24
N MET A 18 -19.39 -7.88 5.94
CA MET A 18 -18.80 -8.96 6.73
C MET A 18 -18.57 -8.56 8.20
N VAL A 19 -18.11 -7.33 8.45
CA VAL A 19 -17.95 -6.80 9.82
C VAL A 19 -19.27 -6.77 10.59
N LYS A 20 -20.40 -6.45 9.93
CA LYS A 20 -21.73 -6.48 10.57
C LYS A 20 -22.15 -7.91 10.89
N GLU A 21 -22.02 -8.81 9.93
CA GLU A 21 -22.36 -10.22 10.11
C GLU A 21 -21.52 -10.90 11.19
N ALA A 22 -20.21 -10.61 11.24
CA ALA A 22 -19.31 -11.15 12.26
C ALA A 22 -19.69 -10.68 13.66
N LYS A 23 -20.09 -9.41 13.84
CA LYS A 23 -20.56 -8.91 15.14
C LYS A 23 -21.79 -9.64 15.65
N GLU A 24 -22.68 -10.05 14.75
CA GLU A 24 -23.93 -10.72 15.11
C GLU A 24 -23.76 -12.24 15.31
N ARG A 25 -22.95 -12.89 14.46
CA ARG A 25 -22.89 -14.36 14.39
C ARG A 25 -21.58 -14.99 14.85
N SER A 26 -20.48 -14.25 14.84
CA SER A 26 -19.14 -14.80 15.15
C SER A 26 -18.22 -13.72 15.74
N PRO A 27 -18.55 -13.16 16.92
CA PRO A 27 -17.84 -12.00 17.47
C PRO A 27 -16.36 -12.26 17.76
N GLN A 28 -15.96 -13.53 17.88
CA GLN A 28 -14.57 -13.97 18.06
C GLN A 28 -13.70 -13.88 16.80
N VAL A 29 -14.30 -13.74 15.61
CA VAL A 29 -13.57 -13.61 14.34
C VAL A 29 -13.50 -12.13 13.96
N LEU A 30 -12.31 -11.53 14.07
CA LEU A 30 -12.10 -10.14 13.69
C LEU A 30 -11.96 -9.99 12.17
N ILE A 31 -12.70 -9.06 11.60
CA ILE A 31 -12.66 -8.72 10.17
C ILE A 31 -12.18 -7.28 10.04
N GLY A 32 -11.23 -7.05 9.15
CA GLY A 32 -10.67 -5.73 8.87
C GLY A 32 -10.12 -5.64 7.45
N THR A 33 -9.57 -4.47 7.10
CA THR A 33 -8.93 -4.25 5.80
C THR A 33 -7.48 -3.83 5.97
N ILE A 34 -6.63 -4.24 5.03
CA ILE A 34 -5.25 -3.78 4.95
C ILE A 34 -5.07 -2.92 3.68
N SER A 35 -4.38 -1.79 3.84
CA SER A 35 -4.03 -0.88 2.75
C SER A 35 -2.52 -0.64 2.78
N PRO A 36 -1.72 -1.52 2.13
CA PRO A 36 -0.25 -1.50 2.23
C PRO A 36 0.42 -0.32 1.51
N GLY A 37 -0.33 0.44 0.69
CA GLY A 37 0.25 1.44 -0.20
C GLY A 37 0.84 0.79 -1.46
N VAL A 38 1.85 1.43 -2.05
CA VAL A 38 2.52 0.93 -3.26
C VAL A 38 3.74 0.13 -2.83
N ASN A 39 3.68 -1.19 -2.96
CA ASN A 39 4.83 -2.06 -2.76
C ASN A 39 5.44 -2.42 -4.11
N VAL A 40 6.77 -2.41 -4.19
CA VAL A 40 7.46 -2.88 -5.38
C VAL A 40 7.33 -4.40 -5.47
N THR A 41 6.72 -4.87 -6.57
CA THR A 41 6.47 -6.28 -6.83
C THR A 41 6.99 -6.67 -8.20
N GLU A 42 7.22 -7.95 -8.41
CA GLU A 42 7.69 -8.50 -9.69
C GLU A 42 6.74 -8.15 -10.85
N GLY A 43 5.43 -8.16 -10.62
CA GLY A 43 4.45 -7.74 -11.64
C GLY A 43 4.62 -6.29 -12.07
N MET A 44 4.83 -5.39 -11.10
CA MET A 44 5.07 -3.98 -11.38
C MET A 44 6.41 -3.74 -12.07
N LEU A 45 7.47 -4.48 -11.72
CA LEU A 45 8.77 -4.40 -12.40
C LEU A 45 8.65 -4.78 -13.88
N ARG A 46 7.89 -5.83 -14.20
CA ARG A 46 7.59 -6.21 -15.60
C ARG A 46 6.84 -5.11 -16.35
N GLU A 47 5.83 -4.50 -15.71
CA GLU A 47 5.10 -3.38 -16.33
C GLU A 47 6.01 -2.18 -16.58
N ILE A 48 6.88 -1.83 -15.62
CA ILE A 48 7.87 -0.76 -15.77
C ILE A 48 8.85 -1.05 -16.91
N ALA A 49 9.30 -2.30 -17.07
CA ALA A 49 10.21 -2.69 -18.14
C ALA A 49 9.60 -2.47 -19.53
N ALA A 50 8.27 -2.64 -19.66
CA ALA A 50 7.52 -2.40 -20.89
C ALA A 50 7.27 -0.91 -21.19
N VAL A 51 7.51 -0.01 -20.23
CA VAL A 51 7.38 1.44 -20.47
C VAL A 51 8.53 1.92 -21.37
N PRO A 52 8.22 2.68 -22.45
CA PRO A 52 9.23 3.28 -23.31
C PRO A 52 10.24 4.11 -22.51
N ALA A 53 11.52 4.04 -22.88
CA ALA A 53 12.59 4.70 -22.13
C ALA A 53 12.34 6.21 -21.90
N ALA A 54 11.76 6.90 -22.89
CA ALA A 54 11.40 8.32 -22.80
C ALA A 54 10.38 8.65 -21.69
N ASP A 55 9.56 7.68 -21.28
CA ASP A 55 8.50 7.86 -20.29
C ASP A 55 8.82 7.22 -18.93
N ARG A 56 9.90 6.42 -18.82
CA ARG A 56 10.25 5.72 -17.57
C ARG A 56 10.39 6.66 -16.38
N ALA A 57 11.01 7.82 -16.55
CA ALA A 57 11.17 8.81 -15.49
C ALA A 57 9.81 9.29 -14.91
N LYS A 58 8.75 9.35 -15.74
CA LYS A 58 7.40 9.75 -15.30
C LYS A 58 6.76 8.72 -14.37
N VAL A 59 7.12 7.45 -14.52
CA VAL A 59 6.64 6.35 -13.67
C VAL A 59 7.53 6.14 -12.44
N LEU A 60 8.85 6.24 -12.62
CA LEU A 60 9.83 5.99 -11.57
C LEU A 60 9.87 7.11 -10.51
N LYS A 61 9.67 8.39 -10.88
CA LYS A 61 9.66 9.50 -9.90
C LYS A 61 8.57 9.35 -8.84
N PRO A 62 7.28 9.20 -9.19
CA PRO A 62 6.23 8.98 -8.20
C PRO A 62 6.48 7.70 -7.41
N LEU A 63 6.89 6.62 -8.08
CA LEU A 63 7.19 5.36 -7.43
C LEU A 63 8.26 5.53 -6.35
N ASN A 64 9.36 6.23 -6.64
CA ASN A 64 10.43 6.45 -5.66
C ASN A 64 9.93 7.18 -4.39
N PHE A 65 8.93 8.05 -4.55
CA PHE A 65 8.35 8.81 -3.46
C PHE A 65 7.34 8.01 -2.61
N ILE A 66 6.35 7.40 -3.26
CA ILE A 66 5.24 6.72 -2.57
C ILE A 66 5.50 5.24 -2.33
N GLY A 67 6.36 4.64 -3.14
CA GLY A 67 6.68 3.23 -3.13
C GLY A 67 7.42 2.81 -1.87
N GLU A 68 7.38 1.51 -1.61
CA GLU A 68 8.03 0.87 -0.48
C GLU A 68 8.43 -0.57 -0.82
N HIS A 69 9.35 -1.13 -0.05
CA HIS A 69 9.67 -2.54 -0.09
C HIS A 69 8.63 -3.38 0.67
N VAL A 70 8.33 -4.57 0.18
CA VAL A 70 7.43 -5.52 0.85
C VAL A 70 7.94 -5.86 2.25
N GLU A 71 9.25 -5.96 2.41
CA GLU A 71 9.93 -6.27 3.66
C GLU A 71 9.82 -5.13 4.68
N THR A 72 9.59 -3.89 4.23
CA THR A 72 9.35 -2.76 5.14
C THR A 72 7.90 -2.73 5.61
N THR A 73 6.94 -2.92 4.69
CA THR A 73 5.52 -2.75 4.99
C THR A 73 4.92 -3.93 5.74
N THR A 74 5.25 -5.15 5.34
CA THR A 74 4.63 -6.38 5.85
C THR A 74 4.82 -6.57 7.35
N PRO A 75 6.03 -6.44 7.95
CA PRO A 75 6.20 -6.65 9.39
C PRO A 75 5.34 -5.70 10.22
N TRP A 76 5.20 -4.44 9.77
CA TRP A 76 4.35 -3.47 10.45
C TRP A 76 2.87 -3.83 10.33
N ILE A 77 2.41 -4.25 9.15
CA ILE A 77 1.01 -4.65 8.95
C ILE A 77 0.68 -5.87 9.83
N VAL A 78 1.55 -6.88 9.83
CA VAL A 78 1.38 -8.09 10.64
C VAL A 78 1.35 -7.73 12.13
N ALA A 79 2.26 -6.88 12.60
CA ALA A 79 2.24 -6.43 13.99
C ALA A 79 0.92 -5.72 14.36
N ARG A 80 0.35 -4.92 13.44
CA ARG A 80 -0.97 -4.29 13.64
C ARG A 80 -2.10 -5.30 13.66
N MET A 81 -2.06 -6.31 12.78
CA MET A 81 -3.06 -7.37 12.75
C MET A 81 -3.05 -8.20 14.05
N LEU A 82 -1.87 -8.58 14.53
CA LEU A 82 -1.71 -9.38 15.75
C LEU A 82 -2.09 -8.62 17.03
N ALA A 83 -1.91 -7.29 17.03
CA ALA A 83 -2.29 -6.44 18.15
C ALA A 83 -3.76 -5.99 18.11
N ASP A 84 -4.49 -6.32 17.05
CA ASP A 84 -5.86 -5.85 16.87
C ASP A 84 -6.85 -6.63 17.73
N THR A 85 -7.79 -5.90 18.31
CA THR A 85 -8.87 -6.46 19.14
C THR A 85 -10.25 -5.97 18.66
N LYS A 86 -10.30 -5.19 17.58
CA LYS A 86 -11.50 -4.47 17.15
C LYS A 86 -11.99 -4.94 15.78
N GLN A 87 -13.29 -5.09 15.67
CA GLN A 87 -13.97 -5.29 14.39
C GLN A 87 -13.91 -4.05 13.49
N GLY A 88 -13.61 -4.26 12.21
CA GLY A 88 -13.60 -3.24 11.17
C GLY A 88 -12.36 -2.33 11.21
N SER A 89 -11.25 -2.81 11.76
CA SER A 89 -9.99 -2.06 11.72
C SER A 89 -9.48 -1.89 10.28
N ASP A 90 -8.97 -0.68 9.99
CA ASP A 90 -8.42 -0.31 8.69
C ASP A 90 -6.91 -0.03 8.82
N ILE A 91 -6.11 -1.06 8.57
CA ILE A 91 -4.66 -1.03 8.73
C ILE A 91 -4.03 -0.41 7.49
N THR A 92 -3.85 0.91 7.52
CA THR A 92 -3.32 1.68 6.39
C THR A 92 -1.87 2.09 6.61
N TRP A 93 -0.98 1.61 5.72
CA TRP A 93 0.45 1.95 5.75
C TRP A 93 0.72 3.34 5.19
N LEU A 94 0.13 3.71 4.05
CA LEU A 94 0.41 4.98 3.38
C LEU A 94 -0.67 6.01 3.71
N THR A 95 -0.56 6.63 4.88
CA THR A 95 -1.48 7.69 5.32
C THR A 95 -1.02 9.07 4.83
N THR A 96 -1.93 10.05 4.79
CA THR A 96 -1.61 11.44 4.47
C THR A 96 -0.49 11.99 5.35
N GLY A 97 -0.51 11.69 6.66
CA GLY A 97 0.55 12.11 7.59
C GLY A 97 1.92 11.50 7.25
N ARG A 98 1.97 10.24 6.81
CA ARG A 98 3.23 9.61 6.36
C ARG A 98 3.70 10.20 5.04
N LEU A 99 2.80 10.52 4.11
CA LEU A 99 3.14 11.22 2.87
C LEU A 99 3.70 12.62 3.15
N LEU A 100 3.07 13.40 4.03
CA LEU A 100 3.58 14.72 4.44
C LEU A 100 4.96 14.61 5.08
N ARG A 101 5.16 13.66 6.01
CA ARG A 101 6.47 13.39 6.63
C ARG A 101 7.52 13.02 5.58
N ARG A 102 7.17 12.22 4.58
CA ARG A 102 8.07 11.90 3.46
C ARG A 102 8.40 13.14 2.63
N GLY A 103 7.41 13.97 2.33
CA GLY A 103 7.60 15.23 1.59
C GLY A 103 8.57 16.17 2.29
N VAL A 104 8.40 16.39 3.59
CA VAL A 104 9.32 17.18 4.42
C VAL A 104 10.71 16.53 4.45
N GLY A 105 10.80 15.21 4.59
CA GLY A 105 12.08 14.49 4.59
C GLY A 105 12.88 14.66 3.29
N MET A 106 12.23 14.83 2.14
CA MET A 106 12.92 15.07 0.87
C MET A 106 13.62 16.43 0.79
N LEU A 107 13.27 17.39 1.67
CA LEU A 107 14.00 18.65 1.79
C LEU A 107 15.38 18.47 2.46
N PHE A 108 15.56 17.37 3.20
CA PHE A 108 16.75 17.11 4.01
C PHE A 108 17.57 15.90 3.53
N GLY A 109 17.17 15.24 2.44
CA GLY A 109 17.88 14.08 1.92
C GLY A 109 17.23 13.46 0.68
N LYS A 110 17.96 12.55 0.02
CA LYS A 110 17.45 11.81 -1.14
C LYS A 110 16.95 10.44 -0.69
N ARG A 111 15.71 10.11 -1.06
CA ARG A 111 15.14 8.77 -0.91
C ARG A 111 15.45 7.97 -2.15
N ASP A 112 15.83 6.71 -1.96
CA ASP A 112 16.05 5.77 -3.05
C ASP A 112 15.49 4.40 -2.66
N ILE A 113 14.44 3.98 -3.35
CA ILE A 113 13.88 2.63 -3.26
C ILE A 113 14.07 1.83 -4.56
N LEU A 114 14.67 2.45 -5.59
CA LEU A 114 14.70 1.94 -6.95
C LEU A 114 16.00 1.20 -7.26
N SER A 115 17.12 1.65 -6.69
CA SER A 115 18.44 1.04 -6.93
C SER A 115 18.50 -0.44 -6.57
N ARG A 116 17.78 -0.87 -5.52
CA ARG A 116 17.64 -2.29 -5.15
C ARG A 116 17.12 -3.16 -6.30
N TYR A 117 16.38 -2.58 -7.23
CA TYR A 117 15.79 -3.27 -8.38
C TYR A 117 16.52 -2.97 -9.69
N GLY A 118 17.70 -2.34 -9.64
CA GLY A 118 18.44 -1.93 -10.83
C GLY A 118 17.76 -0.80 -11.63
N LEU A 119 16.87 -0.04 -10.99
CA LEU A 119 16.14 1.07 -11.61
C LEU A 119 16.73 2.42 -11.20
N THR A 120 16.82 3.34 -12.16
CA THR A 120 17.26 4.72 -11.93
C THR A 120 16.30 5.69 -12.61
N VAL A 121 16.01 6.80 -11.92
CA VAL A 121 15.11 7.86 -12.40
C VAL A 121 15.72 8.64 -13.56
#